data_AF-A0A951X0D0-F1
#
_entry.id   AF-A0A951X0D0-F1
#
_cell.length_a   1.000
_cell.length_b   1.000
_cell.length_c   1.000
_cell.angle_alpha   90.00
_cell.angle_beta   90.00
_cell.angle_gamma   90.00
#
_symmetry.space_group_name_H-M   'P 1'
#
loop_
_entity.id
_entity.type
_entity.pdbx_description
1 polymer ?
#
loop_
_entity_poly.entity_id
_entity_poly.type
_entity_poly.pdbx_seq_one_letter_code
_entity_poly.pdbx_strand_id
1 'polypeptide(L)'
;MRLRDAHKALLIALQAGSRLQVHRDLDGAKIYQLHALGDATSQELPAAMVMYLERHGLIESNLKFPAATFLLTDKGVQLAAQLSGSSRTPMGPRNFSE
;
A
#
# COMPACT_ATOMS: atom_id res chain seq x y z
N MET A 1 6.71 11.53 -12.70
CA MET A 1 6.05 11.35 -11.39
C MET A 1 7.04 11.71 -10.31
N ARG A 2 6.69 12.56 -9.32
CA ARG A 2 7.60 12.95 -8.22
C ARG A 2 6.98 12.53 -6.89
N LEU A 3 7.46 11.41 -6.34
CA LEU A 3 6.98 10.89 -5.07
C LEU A 3 7.60 11.69 -3.92
N ARG A 4 6.74 12.20 -3.04
CA ARG A 4 7.14 12.71 -1.72
C ARG A 4 7.47 11.55 -0.78
N ASP A 5 8.19 11.84 0.29
CA ASP A 5 8.66 10.80 1.22
C ASP A 5 7.50 10.06 1.91
N ALA A 6 6.38 10.74 2.18
CA ALA A 6 5.17 10.08 2.66
C ALA A 6 4.67 8.98 1.71
N HIS A 7 4.67 9.23 0.39
CA HIS A 7 4.26 8.22 -0.60
C HIS A 7 5.19 7.01 -0.61
N LYS A 8 6.50 7.25 -0.51
CA LYS A 8 7.49 6.18 -0.43
C LYS A 8 7.29 5.34 0.83
N ALA A 9 7.10 6.00 1.97
CA ALA A 9 6.85 5.36 3.25
C ALA A 9 5.60 4.47 3.22
N LEU A 10 4.50 4.93 2.60
CA LEU A 10 3.31 4.10 2.41
C LEU A 10 3.58 2.87 1.55
N LEU A 11 4.27 3.01 0.41
CA LEU A 11 4.61 1.86 -0.45
C LEU A 11 5.48 0.83 0.29
N ILE A 12 6.47 1.29 1.06
CA ILE A 12 7.32 0.44 1.89
C ILE A 12 6.49 -0.24 2.99
N ALA A 13 5.60 0.48 3.66
CA ALA A 13 4.75 -0.06 4.71
C ALA A 13 3.82 -1.16 4.17
N LEU A 14 3.21 -0.94 3.00
CA LEU A 14 2.39 -1.95 2.32
C LEU A 14 3.20 -3.18 1.93
N GLN A 15 4.42 -3.00 1.41
CA GLN A 15 5.34 -4.11 1.12
C GLN A 15 5.73 -4.90 2.37
N ALA A 16 5.85 -4.23 3.52
CA ALA A 16 6.14 -4.84 4.81
C ALA A 16 4.94 -5.56 5.45
N GLY A 17 3.76 -5.55 4.79
CA GLY A 17 2.55 -6.24 5.26
C GLY A 17 1.54 -5.36 5.99
N SER A 18 1.75 -4.04 6.03
CA SER A 18 0.71 -3.10 6.52
C SER A 18 -0.49 -3.11 5.58
N ARG A 19 -1.68 -2.80 6.12
CA ARG A 19 -2.94 -2.84 5.37
C ARG A 19 -3.55 -1.45 5.24
N LEU A 20 -3.78 -0.99 4.02
CA LEU A 20 -4.51 0.24 3.75
C LEU A 20 -5.98 -0.08 3.47
N GLN A 21 -6.89 0.44 4.31
CA GLN A 21 -8.33 0.30 4.14
C GLN A 21 -8.98 1.65 3.85
N VAL A 22 -10.14 1.60 3.19
CA VAL A 22 -11.05 2.73 3.07
C VAL A 22 -12.44 2.32 3.52
N HIS A 23 -13.04 3.17 4.34
CA HIS A 23 -14.44 3.12 4.70
C HIS A 23 -15.07 4.50 4.50
N ARG A 24 -16.39 4.60 4.68
CA ARG A 24 -17.09 5.88 4.69
C ARG A 24 -17.55 6.19 6.12
N ASP A 25 -17.48 7.46 6.51
CA ASP A 25 -18.16 7.92 7.72
C ASP A 25 -19.68 8.04 7.52
N LEU A 26 -20.38 8.51 8.55
CA LEU A 26 -21.84 8.69 8.54
C LEU A 26 -22.29 9.74 7.51
N ASP A 27 -21.42 10.69 7.17
CA ASP A 27 -21.65 11.72 6.15
C ASP A 27 -21.27 11.24 4.75
N GLY A 28 -20.73 10.01 4.63
CA GLY A 28 -20.33 9.39 3.37
C GLY A 28 -18.91 9.73 2.90
N ALA A 29 -18.12 10.47 3.68
CA ALA A 29 -16.76 10.84 3.34
C ALA A 29 -15.81 9.64 3.46
N LYS A 30 -14.90 9.48 2.48
CA LYS A 30 -13.93 8.38 2.48
C LYS A 30 -12.83 8.63 3.51
N ILE A 31 -12.71 7.74 4.48
CA ILE A 31 -11.63 7.70 5.46
C ILE A 31 -10.65 6.60 5.07
N TYR A 32 -9.38 6.97 4.90
CA TYR A 32 -8.30 6.03 4.55
C TYR A 32 -7.45 5.76 5.80
N GLN A 33 -7.33 4.49 6.18
CA GLN A 33 -6.59 4.08 7.37
C GLN A 33 -5.51 3.05 7.02
N LEU A 34 -4.29 3.32 7.46
CA LEU A 34 -3.17 2.40 7.40
C LEU A 34 -3.04 1.68 8.74
N HIS A 35 -3.14 0.36 8.71
CA HIS A 35 -2.92 -0.52 9.86
C HIS A 35 -1.52 -1.13 9.76
N ALA A 36 -0.68 -0.92 10.76
CA ALA A 36 0.64 -1.51 10.80
C ALA A 36 0.56 -3.03 11.08
N LEU A 37 1.53 -3.79 10.59
CA LEU A 37 1.60 -5.22 10.84
C LEU A 37 1.94 -5.47 12.32
N GLY A 38 1.05 -6.14 13.06
CA GLY A 38 1.28 -6.54 14.45
C GLY A 38 0.99 -5.46 15.50
N ASP A 39 0.50 -4.29 15.08
CA ASP A 39 0.03 -3.23 15.99
C ASP A 39 -1.49 -3.02 15.82
N ALA A 40 -2.17 -2.70 16.92
CA ALA A 40 -3.56 -2.27 16.91
C ALA A 40 -3.73 -0.80 16.50
N THR A 41 -2.63 -0.04 16.40
CA THR A 41 -2.68 1.35 15.95
C THR A 41 -3.00 1.44 14.45
N SER A 42 -3.83 2.43 14.12
CA SER A 42 -4.12 2.81 12.75
C SER A 42 -3.80 4.29 12.55
N GLN A 43 -3.26 4.63 11.40
CA GLN A 43 -2.97 6.00 11.01
C GLN A 43 -3.91 6.41 9.89
N GLU A 44 -4.64 7.51 10.09
CA GLU A 44 -5.41 8.13 9.02
C GLU A 44 -4.46 8.78 7.99
N LEU A 45 -4.74 8.56 6.71
CA LEU A 45 -3.96 9.11 5.61
C LEU A 45 -4.77 10.12 4.80
N PRO A 46 -4.14 11.21 4.32
CA PRO A 46 -4.81 12.16 3.45
C PRO A 46 -5.31 11.49 2.16
N ALA A 47 -6.58 11.69 1.81
CA ALA A 47 -7.18 11.11 0.60
C ALA A 47 -6.37 11.42 -0.68
N ALA A 48 -5.85 12.64 -0.80
CA ALA A 48 -5.05 13.07 -1.94
C ALA A 48 -3.78 12.21 -2.14
N MET A 49 -3.20 11.68 -1.07
CA MET A 49 -2.02 10.82 -1.10
C MET A 49 -2.36 9.44 -1.68
N VAL A 50 -3.48 8.85 -1.25
CA VAL A 50 -3.95 7.55 -1.75
C VAL A 50 -4.38 7.67 -3.21
N MET A 51 -5.16 8.70 -3.54
CA MET A 51 -5.62 8.97 -4.91
C MET A 51 -4.45 9.21 -5.87
N TYR A 52 -3.36 9.85 -5.41
CA TYR A 52 -2.16 10.03 -6.23
C TYR A 52 -1.52 8.68 -6.62
N LEU A 53 -1.37 7.77 -5.65
CA LEU A 53 -0.80 6.45 -5.89
C LEU A 53 -1.69 5.58 -6.78
N GLU A 54 -3.00 5.63 -6.56
CA GLU A 54 -4.00 4.92 -7.37
C GLU A 54 -4.00 5.43 -8.81
N ARG A 55 -4.05 6.76 -9.02
CA ARG A 55 -3.98 7.37 -10.36
C ARG A 55 -2.70 7.02 -11.12
N HIS A 56 -1.61 6.77 -10.41
CA HIS A 56 -0.33 6.37 -11.01
C HIS A 56 -0.17 4.85 -11.15
N GLY A 57 -1.20 4.07 -10.80
CA GLY A 57 -1.23 2.61 -10.93
C GLY A 57 -0.24 1.92 -10.00
N LEU A 58 0.05 2.50 -8.83
CA LEU A 58 0.95 1.91 -7.82
C LEU A 58 0.19 1.11 -6.77
N ILE A 59 -1.08 1.45 -6.55
CA ILE A 59 -2.00 0.72 -5.71
C ILE A 59 -3.35 0.59 -6.41
N GLU A 60 -4.13 -0.40 -6.02
CA GLU A 60 -5.49 -0.60 -6.50
C GLU A 60 -6.41 -1.05 -5.38
N SER A 61 -7.69 -0.68 -5.46
CA SER A 61 -8.70 -1.11 -4.51
C SER A 61 -9.26 -2.48 -4.90
N ASN A 62 -9.45 -3.36 -3.92
CA ASN A 62 -10.13 -4.64 -4.12
C ASN A 62 -11.66 -4.49 -4.32
N LEU A 63 -12.20 -3.25 -4.26
CA LEU A 63 -13.62 -2.92 -4.50
C LEU A 63 -14.64 -3.73 -3.69
N LYS A 64 -14.24 -4.29 -2.54
CA LYS A 64 -15.14 -5.06 -1.65
C LYS A 64 -15.88 -4.14 -0.68
N PHE A 65 -17.16 -4.46 -0.42
CA PHE A 65 -18.04 -3.79 0.55
C PHE A 65 -18.06 -4.59 1.87
N PRO A 66 -18.18 -3.96 3.07
CA PRO A 66 -18.37 -2.53 3.35
C PRO A 66 -17.08 -1.69 3.41
N ALA A 67 -15.92 -2.33 3.50
CA ALA A 67 -14.62 -1.67 3.50
C ALA A 67 -13.74 -2.23 2.39
N ALA A 68 -13.17 -1.35 1.58
CA ALA A 68 -12.25 -1.76 0.54
C ALA A 68 -10.81 -1.71 1.06
N THR A 69 -9.98 -2.65 0.60
CA THR A 69 -8.54 -2.68 0.92
C THR A 69 -7.76 -2.33 -0.33
N PHE A 70 -6.72 -1.54 -0.17
CA PHE A 70 -5.77 -1.22 -1.24
C PHE A 70 -4.60 -2.20 -1.21
N LEU A 71 -4.21 -2.68 -2.38
CA LEU A 71 -3.09 -3.58 -2.60
C LEU A 71 -2.06 -2.91 -3.51
N LEU A 72 -0.79 -3.30 -3.40
CA LEU A 72 0.24 -2.90 -4.36
C LEU A 72 -0.05 -3.59 -5.70
N THR A 73 0.00 -2.84 -6.78
CA THR A 73 0.08 -3.42 -8.13
C THR A 73 1.49 -3.98 -8.37
N ASP A 74 1.72 -4.73 -9.46
CA ASP A 74 3.07 -5.17 -9.83
C ASP A 74 4.07 -4.02 -9.93
N LYS A 75 3.63 -2.88 -10.49
CA LYS A 75 4.42 -1.65 -10.56
C LYS A 75 4.70 -1.07 -9.18
N GLY A 76 3.72 -1.12 -8.27
CA GLY A 76 3.87 -0.73 -6.87
C GLY A 76 4.88 -1.60 -6.13
N VAL A 77 4.82 -2.93 -6.31
CA VAL A 77 5.74 -3.90 -5.70
C VAL A 77 7.18 -3.65 -6.15
N GLN A 78 7.41 -3.51 -7.45
CA GLN A 78 8.74 -3.24 -8.01
C GLN A 78 9.33 -1.95 -7.45
N LEU A 79 8.52 -0.89 -7.38
CA LEU A 79 8.95 0.39 -6.86
C LEU A 79 9.21 0.33 -5.34
N ALA A 80 8.33 -0.33 -4.57
CA ALA A 80 8.52 -0.50 -3.14
C ALA A 80 9.83 -1.26 -2.84
N ALA A 81 10.15 -2.31 -3.61
CA ALA A 81 11.40 -3.05 -3.51
C ALA A 81 12.64 -2.20 -3.77
N GLN A 82 12.59 -1.32 -4.78
CA GLN A 82 13.67 -0.36 -5.06
C GLN A 82 13.85 0.64 -3.90
N LEU A 83 12.74 1.10 -3.31
CA LEU A 83 12.73 2.09 -2.23
C LEU A 83 13.20 1.53 -0.88
N SER A 84 12.88 0.27 -0.58
CA SER A 84 13.24 -0.38 0.69
C SER A 84 14.67 -0.94 0.68
N GLY A 85 15.40 -0.79 -0.43
CA GLY A 85 16.70 -1.48 -0.63
C GLY A 85 16.58 -3.00 -0.63
N SER A 86 15.35 -3.52 -0.59
CA SER A 86 15.05 -4.93 -0.58
C SER A 86 14.95 -5.38 -2.02
N SER A 87 16.09 -5.62 -2.67
CA SER A 87 16.10 -6.52 -3.83
C SER A 87 15.83 -7.95 -3.35
N ARG A 88 14.66 -8.20 -2.74
CA ARG A 88 14.14 -9.55 -2.67
C ARG A 88 13.72 -9.89 -4.09
N THR A 89 14.65 -10.45 -4.84
CA THR A 89 14.37 -11.21 -6.05
C THR A 89 13.17 -12.10 -5.71
N PRO A 90 12.10 -12.11 -6.52
CA PRO A 90 11.02 -13.07 -6.32
C PRO A 90 11.66 -14.46 -6.25
N MET A 91 11.34 -15.23 -5.20
CA MET A 91 11.80 -16.62 -5.12
C MET A 91 11.12 -17.40 -6.25
N GLY A 92 11.80 -17.48 -7.39
CA GLY A 92 11.45 -18.37 -8.48
C GLY A 92 11.99 -19.77 -8.20
N PRO A 93 11.50 -20.79 -8.94
CA PRO A 93 11.89 -22.19 -8.77
C PRO A 93 13.39 -22.48 -8.97
N ARG A 94 14.19 -21.48 -9.34
CA ARG A 94 15.65 -21.56 -9.54
C ARG A 94 16.47 -21.08 -8.33
N ASN A 95 15.83 -20.53 -7.29
CA ASN A 95 16.48 -19.98 -6.11
C ASN A 95 16.10 -20.73 -4.81
N PHE A 96 15.72 -22.01 -4.93
CA PHE A 96 15.51 -22.88 -3.78
C PHE A 96 16.85 -23.53 -3.44
N SER A 97 17.45 -23.14 -2.31
CA SER A 97 18.57 -23.87 -1.69
C SER A 97 18.02 -24.62 -0.49
N GLU A 98 18.26 -25.94 -0.42
CA GLU A 98 18.01 -26.77 0.77
C GLU A 98 18.88 -26.36 1.97
#